data_AF-A0A1V5DST7-F1
#
_entry.id   AF-A0A1V5DST7-F1
#
_cell.length_a   1.000
_cell.length_b   1.000
_cell.length_c   1.000
_cell.angle_alpha   90.00
_cell.angle_beta   90.00
_cell.angle_gamma   90.00
#
_symmetry.space_group_name_H-M   'P 1'
#
loop_
_entity.id
_entity.type
_entity.pdbx_description
1 polymer ?
#
loop_
_entity_poly.entity_id
_entity_poly.type
_entity_poly.pdbx_seq_one_letter_code
_entity_poly.pdbx_strand_id
1 'polypeptide(L)' 'MILSYGDIFDNQKVHRVKAELTTDHPDSGYEQPVIVLQDGRVLDKTSWETLGYEVVRATQAEIGHLRNMGLIG' A
#
# COMPACT_ATOMS: atom_id res chain seq x y z
N MET A 1 -5.53 6.72 -1.61
CA MET A 1 -5.61 5.47 -2.39
C MET A 1 -6.59 4.44 -1.79
N ILE A 2 -7.13 3.53 -2.61
CA ILE A 2 -7.85 2.31 -2.18
C ILE A 2 -7.06 1.08 -2.66
N LEU A 3 -6.77 0.18 -1.73
CA LEU A 3 -6.11 -1.09 -1.98
C LEU A 3 -7.05 -2.26 -1.71
N SER A 4 -6.78 -3.40 -2.33
CA SER A 4 -7.36 -4.69 -1.93
C SER A 4 -6.29 -5.71 -1.63
N TYR A 5 -6.55 -6.63 -0.71
CA TYR A 5 -5.67 -7.76 -0.42
C TYR A 5 -6.51 -8.99 -0.08
N GLY A 6 -5.93 -10.18 -0.28
CA GLY A 6 -6.52 -11.45 0.11
C GLY A 6 -6.05 -11.84 1.50
N ASP A 7 -6.98 -12.06 2.43
CA ASP A 7 -6.60 -12.57 3.75
C ASP A 7 -6.36 -14.08 3.66
N ILE A 8 -5.09 -14.49 3.82
CA ILE A 8 -4.67 -15.89 3.83
C ILE A 8 -5.22 -16.66 5.05
N PHE A 9 -5.70 -15.97 6.07
CA PHE A 9 -6.27 -16.54 7.29
C PHE A 9 -7.82 -16.56 7.28
N ASP A 10 -8.49 -15.80 6.42
CA ASP A 10 -9.96 -15.75 6.30
C ASP A 10 -10.45 -16.27 4.93
N ASN A 11 -10.05 -17.50 4.58
CA ASN A 11 -10.53 -18.20 3.39
C ASN A 11 -10.40 -17.40 2.08
N GLN A 12 -9.33 -16.60 1.95
CA GLN A 12 -9.07 -15.71 0.81
C GLN A 12 -10.14 -14.66 0.56
N LYS A 13 -10.88 -14.21 1.59
CA LYS A 13 -11.77 -13.06 1.42
C LYS A 13 -10.96 -11.84 0.98
N VAL A 14 -11.50 -11.13 -0.01
CA VAL A 14 -10.91 -9.90 -0.53
C VAL A 14 -11.35 -8.75 0.37
N HIS A 15 -10.38 -8.11 1.02
CA HIS A 15 -10.60 -6.91 1.80
C HIS A 15 -10.28 -5.68 0.97
N ARG A 16 -10.98 -4.58 1.22
CA ARG A 16 -10.66 -3.25 0.65
C ARG A 16 -10.34 -2.30 1.78
N VAL A 17 -9.20 -1.63 1.67
CA VAL A 17 -8.72 -0.69 2.68
C VAL A 17 -8.36 0.63 2.04
N LYS A 18 -8.60 1.73 2.77
CA LYS A 18 -8.04 3.03 2.38
C LYS A 18 -6.59 3.07 2.84
N ALA A 19 -5.77 3.67 2.01
CA ALA A 19 -4.38 3.93 2.31
C ALA A 19 -3.99 5.32 1.82
N GLU A 20 -3.00 5.90 2.45
CA GLU A 20 -2.39 7.17 2.09
C GLU A 20 -0.95 6.93 1.68
N LEU A 21 -0.49 7.65 0.66
CA LEU A 21 0.92 7.69 0.30
C LEU A 21 1.47 9.03 0.77
N THR A 22 2.40 9.00 1.72
CA THR A 22 2.91 10.21 2.38
C THR A 22 4.40 10.11 2.64
N THR A 23 5.08 11.26 2.63
CA THR A 23 6.45 11.41 3.15
C THR A 23 6.48 11.98 4.57
N ASP A 24 5.33 12.39 5.09
CA ASP A 24 5.13 12.92 6.44
C ASP A 24 4.73 11.78 7.39
N HIS A 25 5.67 10.88 7.65
CA HIS A 25 5.51 9.79 8.61
C HIS A 25 6.87 9.49 9.27
N PRO A 26 6.95 9.11 10.55
CA PRO A 26 8.22 8.78 11.20
C PRO A 26 9.04 7.69 10.50
N ASP A 27 8.35 6.77 9.81
CA ASP A 27 8.97 5.69 9.04
C ASP A 27 9.39 6.11 7.61
N SER A 28 9.06 7.33 7.19
CA SER A 28 9.53 7.93 5.95
C SER A 28 10.97 8.44 6.14
N GLY A 29 11.93 7.59 5.81
CA GLY A 29 13.35 7.95 5.76
C GLY A 29 13.72 8.58 4.42
N TYR A 30 14.58 9.60 4.43
CA TYR A 30 15.13 10.21 3.21
C TYR A 30 14.07 10.71 2.21
N GLU A 31 12.94 11.21 2.72
CA GLU A 31 11.80 11.67 1.91
C GLU A 31 11.22 10.58 0.99
N GLN A 32 11.50 9.31 1.27
CA GLN A 32 10.91 8.21 0.52
C GLN A 32 9.45 8.05 0.96
N PRO A 33 8.50 8.09 0.02
CA PRO A 33 7.09 7.92 0.37
C PRO A 33 6.87 6.57 1.03
N VAL A 34 5.93 6.51 1.96
CA VAL A 34 5.45 5.27 2.57
C VAL A 34 3.94 5.16 2.40
N ILE A 35 3.44 3.93 2.40
CA ILE A 35 2.01 3.65 2.34
C ILE A 35 1.51 3.47 3.77
N VAL A 36 0.62 4.34 4.24
CA VAL A 36 0.03 4.27 5.58
C VAL A 36 -1.41 3.78 5.46
N LEU A 37 -1.75 2.73 6.20
CA LEU A 37 -3.10 2.18 6.31
C LEU A 37 -3.93 3.02 7.29
N GLN A 38 -5.26 2.87 7.26
CA GLN A 38 -6.15 3.65 8.14
C GLN A 38 -5.91 3.46 9.65
N ASP A 39 -5.27 2.35 10.02
CA ASP A 39 -4.91 2.06 11.42
C ASP A 39 -3.54 2.64 11.81
N GLY A 40 -2.90 3.42 10.93
CA GLY A 40 -1.61 4.05 11.15
C GLY A 40 -0.41 3.15 10.90
N ARG A 41 -0.62 1.89 10.48
CA ARG A 41 0.50 1.00 10.14
C ARG A 41 1.03 1.33 8.75
N VAL A 42 2.36 1.23 8.60
CA VAL A 42 3.01 1.31 7.30
C VAL A 42 2.97 -0.04 6.61
N LEU A 43 2.58 -0.04 5.34
CA LEU A 43 2.59 -1.21 4.49
C LEU A 43 3.96 -1.32 3.81
N ASP A 44 4.74 -2.30 4.25
CA ASP A 44 6.03 -2.64 3.64
C ASP A 44 5.87 -3.55 2.41
N LYS A 45 6.95 -3.71 1.65
CA LYS A 45 6.98 -4.49 0.40
C LYS A 45 6.72 -5.99 0.61
N THR A 46 7.24 -6.58 1.69
CA THR A 46 7.02 -8.00 1.99
C THR A 46 5.54 -8.26 2.28
N SER A 47 4.90 -7.39 3.07
CA SER A 47 3.48 -7.47 3.35
C SER A 47 2.62 -7.27 2.09
N TRP A 48 3.02 -6.33 1.22
CA TRP A 48 2.38 -6.09 -0.09
C TRP A 48 2.34 -7.37 -0.95
N GLU A 49 3.50 -8.02 -1.13
CA GLU A 49 3.64 -9.21 -1.95
C GLU A 49 2.96 -10.43 -1.33
N THR A 50 3.13 -10.65 -0.02
CA THR A 50 2.62 -11.84 0.69
C THR A 50 1.10 -11.89 0.70
N LEU A 51 0.44 -10.74 0.87
CA LEU A 51 -1.01 -10.64 0.92
C LEU A 51 -1.65 -10.33 -0.46
N GLY A 52 -0.82 -10.21 -1.50
CA GLY A 52 -1.26 -9.94 -2.86
C GLY A 52 -2.01 -8.62 -2.97
N TYR A 53 -1.43 -7.54 -2.45
CA TYR A 53 -2.04 -6.22 -2.52
C TYR A 53 -2.19 -5.74 -3.97
N GLU A 54 -3.37 -5.22 -4.29
CA GLU A 54 -3.71 -4.65 -5.58
C GLU A 54 -4.26 -3.23 -5.42
N VAL A 55 -3.99 -2.38 -6.41
CA VAL A 55 -4.51 -1.00 -6.45
C VAL A 55 -5.91 -1.01 -7.06
N VAL A 56 -6.92 -0.74 -6.25
CA VAL A 56 -8.31 -0.61 -6.72
C VAL A 56 -8.56 0.80 -7.27
N ARG A 57 -8.00 1.82 -6.60
CA ARG A 57 -8.13 3.22 -7.01
C ARG A 57 -6.96 4.05 -6.51
N ALA A 58 -6.31 4.76 -7.42
CA ALA A 58 -5.25 5.71 -7.12
C ALA A 58 -5.30 6.89 -8.12
N THR A 59 -4.76 8.02 -7.69
CA THR A 59 -4.45 9.17 -8.55
C THR A 59 -3.22 8.88 -9.41
N GLN A 60 -2.99 9.66 -10.47
CA GLN A 60 -1.81 9.48 -11.33
C GLN A 60 -0.49 9.71 -10.57
N ALA A 61 -0.47 10.63 -9.61
CA ALA A 61 0.69 10.86 -8.76
C ALA A 61 0.99 9.63 -7.88
N GLU A 62 -0.03 9.09 -7.19
CA GLU A 62 0.10 7.86 -6.39
C GLU A 62 0.60 6.69 -7.25
N ILE A 63 0.06 6.49 -8.46
CA ILE A 63 0.52 5.44 -9.38
C ILE A 63 2.01 5.61 -9.74
N GLY A 64 2.46 6.84 -9.99
CA GLY A 64 3.87 7.13 -10.27
C GLY A 64 4.78 6.73 -9.11
N HIS A 65 4.39 7.04 -7.87
CA HIS A 65 5.14 6.62 -6.69
C HIS A 65 5.17 5.09 -6.53
N LEU A 66 4.03 4.41 -6.68
CA LEU A 66 3.95 2.96 -6.56
C LEU A 66 4.83 2.23 -7.59
N ARG A 67 4.92 2.76 -8.82
CA ARG A 67 5.86 2.25 -9.85
C ARG A 67 7.31 2.47 -9.45
N ASN A 68 7.66 3.65 -8.95
CA ASN A 68 9.02 3.94 -8.49
C ASN A 68 9.42 3.05 -7.30
N MET A 69 8.45 2.65 -6.47
CA MET A 69 8.63 1.71 -5.36
C MET A 69 8.70 0.25 -5.84
N GLY A 70 8.40 -0.03 -7.11
CA GLY A 70 8.37 -1.38 -7.69
C GLY A 70 7.22 -2.24 -7.16
N LEU A 71 6.13 -1.63 -6.71
CA LEU A 71 4.95 -2.34 -6.18
C LEU A 71 3.94 -2.69 -7.27
N ILE A 72 3.97 -1.97 -8.39
CA ILE A 72 3.12 -2.21 -9.57
C ILE A 72 3.93 -2.04 -10.86
N GLY A 73 3.49 -2.72 -11.92
CA GLY A 73 4.08 -2.69 -13.27
C GLY A 73 3.60 -1.57 -14.19
#